data_AF-A0A914VD69-F1
#
_entry.id   AF-A0A914VD69-F1
#
_cell.length_a   1.000
_cell.length_b   1.000
_cell.length_c   1.000
_cell.angle_alpha   90.00
_cell.angle_beta   90.00
_cell.angle_gamma   90.00
#
_symmetry.space_group_name_H-M   'P 1'
#
loop_
_entity.id
_entity.type
_entity.pdbx_description
1 polymer ?
#
loop_
_entity_poly.entity_id
_entity_poly.type
_entity_poly.pdbx_seq_one_letter_code
_entity_poly.pdbx_strand_id
1 'polypeptide(L)'
;MKSVRTLCFLLVSAIFAHADNNVPTIANDFVFTFFNSHNTSPLSDALLLAIVSNNNNGTANIIVTSSYLSFTTIRVSVAPYSVLKIPITPESIQAQFPGNVTADGHIIVEDKGIRLQSDLPVAVYAHAEAYGGYSTDSFLVLPAIHLGMQYVAVTSTQPEGTIANMIAVVAYQDNTQVKIGTQTVTLNALQVASVASYGNLSGTVISGNKPFGAISGCTCGFGNPHEGCSYEAVMLLPGSGWGTQFAAIPLMYLSTNWYQVVANTNNTIVSAEGTTVATINAGEYREFQIGAALVTSNNPVQLIQIGQVSFK
;
A
#
# COMPACT_ATOMS: atom_id res chain seq x y z
N MET A 1 -34.76 2.09 21.05
CA MET A 1 -33.34 2.46 21.09
C MET A 1 -32.67 1.86 19.87
N LYS A 2 -32.55 2.63 18.80
CA LYS A 2 -31.85 2.21 17.57
C LYS A 2 -30.37 2.49 17.79
N SER A 3 -29.52 1.47 17.66
CA SER A 3 -28.08 1.64 17.77
C SER A 3 -27.61 2.55 16.64
N VAL A 4 -27.06 3.71 17.00
CA VAL A 4 -26.28 4.51 16.07
C VAL A 4 -25.03 3.68 15.75
N ARG A 5 -24.99 3.10 14.57
CA ARG A 5 -23.76 2.51 14.02
C ARG A 5 -22.87 3.68 13.62
N THR A 6 -21.98 4.08 14.53
CA THR A 6 -20.89 5.00 14.21
C THR A 6 -19.96 4.28 13.26
N LEU A 7 -20.06 4.62 11.97
CA LEU A 7 -19.18 4.16 10.91
C LEU A 7 -18.17 5.29 10.67
N CYS A 8 -16.91 5.07 11.03
CA CYS A 8 -15.80 5.98 10.79
C CYS A 8 -14.51 5.18 10.87
N PHE A 9 -13.75 5.10 9.77
CA PHE A 9 -12.31 5.36 9.69
C PHE A 9 -11.94 5.37 8.19
N LEU A 10 -11.71 6.56 7.65
CA LEU A 10 -11.25 6.74 6.28
C LEU A 10 -9.78 7.17 6.38
N LEU A 11 -8.87 6.21 6.30
CA LEU A 11 -7.48 6.51 5.99
C LEU A 11 -7.40 6.66 4.47
N VAL A 12 -6.80 7.75 4.01
CA VAL A 12 -6.27 7.83 2.66
C VAL A 12 -4.77 7.86 2.86
N SER A 13 -4.10 6.72 2.74
CA SER A 13 -2.64 6.71 2.60
C SER A 13 -2.31 7.21 1.19
N ALA A 14 -2.32 8.54 1.03
CA ALA A 14 -1.97 9.19 -0.22
C ALA A 14 -0.46 9.17 -0.40
N ILE A 15 -0.01 8.49 -1.45
CA ILE A 15 1.29 8.79 -2.05
C ILE A 15 1.14 10.18 -2.69
N PHE A 16 1.81 11.19 -2.15
CA PHE A 16 1.74 12.52 -2.76
C PHE A 16 2.33 12.47 -4.17
N ALA A 17 1.64 13.13 -5.10
CA ALA A 17 2.18 13.41 -6.41
C ALA A 17 3.45 14.25 -6.23
N HIS A 18 4.59 13.68 -6.62
CA HIS A 18 5.85 14.40 -6.73
C HIS A 18 5.70 15.46 -7.83
N ALA A 19 6.16 16.69 -7.58
CA ALA A 19 6.14 17.74 -8.60
C ALA A 19 7.14 17.46 -9.75
N ASP A 20 8.18 16.66 -9.50
CA ASP A 20 9.33 16.53 -10.41
C ASP A 20 9.33 15.24 -11.26
N ASN A 21 8.62 14.17 -10.82
CA ASN A 21 8.59 12.87 -11.50
C ASN A 21 7.13 12.37 -11.63
N ASN A 22 6.49 12.68 -12.76
CA ASN A 22 5.19 12.13 -13.12
C ASN A 22 5.34 10.62 -13.35
N VAL A 23 5.08 9.77 -12.34
CA VAL A 23 4.82 8.34 -12.58
C VAL A 23 3.39 8.25 -13.13
N PRO A 24 3.19 7.97 -14.44
CA PRO A 24 1.86 7.80 -14.99
C PRO A 24 1.09 6.75 -14.21
N THR A 25 -0.11 7.10 -13.78
CA THR A 25 -0.98 6.21 -12.98
C THR A 25 -2.03 5.50 -13.85
N ILE A 26 -2.05 5.81 -15.14
CA ILE A 26 -3.02 5.33 -16.13
C ILE A 26 -2.30 4.43 -17.12
N ALA A 27 -2.76 3.17 -17.24
CA ALA A 27 -2.16 2.17 -18.13
C ALA A 27 -3.13 1.00 -18.38
N ASN A 28 -2.61 -0.05 -19.01
CA ASN A 28 -3.39 -1.20 -19.47
C ASN A 28 -3.13 -2.49 -18.68
N ASP A 29 -2.13 -2.53 -17.81
CA ASP A 29 -1.72 -3.76 -17.13
C ASP A 29 -1.22 -3.45 -15.71
N PHE A 30 -1.74 -4.17 -14.73
CA PHE A 30 -1.54 -3.95 -13.31
C PHE A 30 -1.39 -5.28 -12.60
N VAL A 31 -0.45 -5.38 -11.65
CA VAL A 31 -0.37 -6.50 -10.71
C VAL A 31 -0.33 -5.99 -9.28
N PHE A 32 -1.13 -6.61 -8.41
CA PHE A 32 -1.26 -6.24 -7.01
C PHE A 32 -1.76 -7.44 -6.20
N THR A 33 -1.83 -7.27 -4.88
CA THR A 33 -2.49 -8.21 -3.97
C THR A 33 -3.17 -7.41 -2.88
N PHE A 34 -4.05 -8.05 -2.12
CA PHE A 34 -4.44 -7.57 -0.81
C PHE A 34 -3.64 -8.36 0.24
N PHE A 35 -3.25 -7.73 1.33
CA PHE A 35 -2.82 -8.47 2.51
C PHE A 35 -3.94 -8.51 3.53
N ASN A 36 -3.87 -9.51 4.41
CA ASN A 36 -4.87 -9.80 5.42
C ASN A 36 -5.35 -8.55 6.18
N SER A 37 -6.66 -8.30 6.18
CA SER A 37 -7.33 -7.23 6.91
C SER A 37 -7.96 -7.67 8.24
N HIS A 38 -7.58 -8.84 8.75
CA HIS A 38 -8.25 -9.54 9.85
C HIS A 38 -7.30 -10.34 10.77
N ASN A 39 -7.55 -10.38 12.09
CA ASN A 39 -6.75 -11.14 13.08
C ASN A 39 -7.40 -12.43 13.65
N THR A 40 -8.74 -12.59 13.61
CA THR A 40 -9.48 -13.76 14.15
C THR A 40 -10.49 -14.44 13.18
N SER A 41 -10.06 -15.45 12.40
CA SER A 41 -10.91 -16.49 11.71
C SER A 41 -11.21 -16.33 10.20
N PRO A 42 -11.38 -17.45 9.43
CA PRO A 42 -11.58 -17.47 7.97
C PRO A 42 -12.90 -16.91 7.41
N LEU A 43 -13.79 -16.39 8.27
CA LEU A 43 -15.15 -15.98 7.89
C LEU A 43 -15.30 -14.49 8.14
N SER A 44 -14.96 -13.68 7.15
CA SER A 44 -14.99 -12.23 7.28
C SER A 44 -15.66 -11.63 6.05
N ASP A 45 -16.68 -10.79 6.27
CA ASP A 45 -17.34 -9.92 5.30
C ASP A 45 -16.40 -8.83 4.74
N ALA A 46 -15.11 -9.13 4.54
CA ALA A 46 -14.11 -8.17 4.09
C ALA A 46 -14.40 -7.79 2.63
N LEU A 47 -14.82 -6.55 2.42
CA LEU A 47 -15.04 -6.04 1.09
C LEU A 47 -13.70 -5.69 0.44
N LEU A 48 -13.34 -6.43 -0.61
CA LEU A 48 -12.18 -6.15 -1.46
C LEU A 48 -12.68 -5.62 -2.81
N LEU A 49 -12.19 -4.46 -3.22
CA LEU A 49 -12.57 -3.83 -4.48
C LEU A 49 -11.34 -3.45 -5.31
N ALA A 50 -11.40 -3.74 -6.61
CA ALA A 50 -10.64 -3.01 -7.61
C ALA A 50 -11.54 -1.89 -8.16
N ILE A 51 -11.18 -0.64 -7.91
CA ILE A 51 -11.88 0.55 -8.38
C ILE A 51 -11.17 1.03 -9.65
N VAL A 52 -11.86 0.95 -10.79
CA VAL A 52 -11.30 1.27 -12.11
C VAL A 52 -11.92 2.57 -12.61
N SER A 53 -11.08 3.56 -12.90
CA SER A 53 -11.49 4.82 -13.52
C SER A 53 -11.13 4.83 -15.00
N ASN A 54 -12.13 5.02 -15.86
CA ASN A 54 -11.97 5.16 -17.30
C ASN A 54 -12.16 6.62 -17.70
N ASN A 55 -11.06 7.29 -18.07
CA ASN A 55 -11.06 8.68 -18.54
C ASN A 55 -11.01 8.78 -20.08
N ASN A 56 -11.28 7.70 -20.80
CA ASN A 56 -11.26 7.66 -22.26
C ASN A 56 -12.66 7.95 -22.83
N ASN A 57 -12.69 8.30 -24.12
CA ASN A 57 -13.93 8.41 -24.91
C ASN A 57 -14.59 7.05 -25.21
N GLY A 58 -13.85 5.96 -25.09
CA GLY A 58 -14.31 4.60 -25.39
C GLY A 58 -14.61 3.79 -24.13
N THR A 59 -15.43 2.75 -24.27
CA THR A 59 -15.65 1.75 -23.23
C THR A 59 -14.40 0.91 -23.05
N ALA A 60 -13.86 0.85 -21.82
CA ALA A 60 -12.71 0.02 -21.48
C ALA A 60 -13.17 -1.38 -21.07
N ASN A 61 -12.67 -2.42 -21.73
CA ASN A 61 -12.90 -3.81 -21.35
C ASN A 61 -11.80 -4.26 -20.40
N ILE A 62 -12.21 -4.81 -19.25
CA ILE A 62 -11.32 -5.22 -18.15
C ILE A 62 -11.39 -6.72 -17.98
N ILE A 63 -10.23 -7.34 -17.84
CA ILE A 63 -10.08 -8.74 -17.44
C ILE A 63 -9.28 -8.77 -16.14
N VAL A 64 -9.86 -9.34 -15.09
CA VAL A 64 -9.17 -9.59 -13.82
C VAL A 64 -8.90 -11.09 -13.69
N THR A 65 -7.65 -11.45 -13.46
CA THR A 65 -7.18 -12.83 -13.26
C THR A 65 -6.37 -12.91 -11.97
N SER A 66 -6.18 -14.12 -11.46
CA SER A 66 -5.34 -14.38 -10.30
C SER A 66 -4.71 -15.77 -10.41
N SER A 67 -3.57 -15.96 -9.75
CA SER A 67 -2.99 -17.30 -9.50
C SER A 67 -3.77 -18.10 -8.45
N TYR A 68 -4.66 -17.45 -7.70
CA TYR A 68 -5.40 -18.10 -6.62
C TYR A 68 -6.43 -19.09 -7.18
N LEU A 69 -6.31 -20.36 -6.78
CA LEU A 69 -7.11 -21.46 -7.33
C LEU A 69 -8.63 -21.25 -7.22
N SER A 70 -9.10 -20.61 -6.15
CA SER A 70 -10.54 -20.36 -5.93
C SER A 70 -11.04 -19.08 -6.62
N PHE A 71 -10.17 -18.32 -7.29
CA PHE A 71 -10.55 -17.09 -7.96
C PHE A 71 -11.21 -17.37 -9.30
N THR A 72 -12.35 -16.73 -9.55
CA THR A 72 -13.03 -16.78 -10.85
C THR A 72 -12.63 -15.56 -11.69
N THR A 73 -12.19 -15.78 -12.92
CA THR A 73 -11.84 -14.67 -13.83
C THR A 73 -13.02 -13.73 -14.03
N ILE A 74 -12.80 -12.44 -13.80
CA ILE A 74 -13.83 -11.39 -13.95
C ILE A 74 -13.63 -10.71 -15.29
N ARG A 75 -14.72 -10.51 -16.04
CA ARG A 75 -14.76 -9.74 -17.27
C ARG A 75 -15.85 -8.69 -17.18
N VAL A 76 -15.49 -7.42 -17.29
CA VAL A 76 -16.42 -6.29 -17.18
C VAL A 76 -16.04 -5.19 -18.16
N SER A 77 -16.97 -4.27 -18.39
CA SER A 77 -16.74 -3.08 -19.21
C SER A 77 -17.00 -1.82 -18.37
N VAL A 78 -16.12 -0.83 -18.49
CA VAL A 78 -16.22 0.46 -17.81
C VAL A 78 -16.57 1.52 -18.85
N ALA A 79 -17.71 2.18 -18.68
CA ALA A 79 -18.19 3.19 -19.63
C ALA A 79 -17.21 4.38 -19.73
N PRO A 80 -17.23 5.15 -20.84
CA PRO A 80 -16.47 6.40 -20.96
C PRO A 80 -16.71 7.33 -19.78
N TYR A 81 -15.66 7.99 -19.28
CA TYR A 81 -15.73 8.96 -18.19
C TYR A 81 -16.45 8.45 -16.93
N SER A 82 -16.22 7.19 -16.58
CA SER A 82 -16.91 6.54 -15.47
C SER A 82 -15.97 5.74 -14.58
N VAL A 83 -16.47 5.40 -13.39
CA VAL A 83 -15.78 4.58 -12.40
C VAL A 83 -16.61 3.33 -12.15
N LEU A 84 -15.96 2.16 -12.15
CA LEU A 84 -16.58 0.89 -11.78
C LEU A 84 -15.86 0.32 -10.55
N LYS A 85 -16.65 -0.14 -9.57
CA LYS A 85 -16.15 -0.91 -8.42
C LYS A 85 -16.32 -2.40 -8.72
N ILE A 86 -15.22 -3.14 -8.79
CA ILE A 86 -15.20 -4.58 -9.09
C ILE A 86 -14.94 -5.33 -7.78
N PRO A 87 -15.91 -6.11 -7.26
CA PRO A 87 -15.67 -6.98 -6.11
C PRO A 87 -14.64 -8.05 -6.43
N ILE A 88 -13.66 -8.24 -5.55
CA ILE A 88 -12.62 -9.28 -5.66
C ILE A 88 -12.96 -10.37 -4.65
N THR A 89 -13.35 -11.54 -5.13
CA THR A 89 -13.80 -12.67 -4.30
C THR A 89 -13.12 -14.00 -4.70
N PRO A 90 -12.99 -14.96 -3.76
CA PRO A 90 -13.36 -14.87 -2.35
C PRO A 90 -12.32 -14.11 -1.51
N GLU A 91 -12.70 -13.68 -0.30
CA GLU A 91 -11.89 -12.85 0.61
C GLU A 91 -10.59 -13.53 1.04
N SER A 92 -10.57 -14.86 0.97
CA SER A 92 -9.38 -15.68 1.19
C SER A 92 -8.27 -15.47 0.17
N ILE A 93 -8.46 -14.63 -0.86
CA ILE A 93 -7.40 -14.19 -1.79
C ILE A 93 -6.38 -13.26 -1.14
N GLN A 94 -6.64 -12.74 0.06
CA GLN A 94 -5.67 -11.94 0.80
C GLN A 94 -4.43 -12.76 1.16
N ALA A 95 -3.25 -12.19 0.95
CA ALA A 95 -1.98 -12.75 1.35
C ALA A 95 -1.87 -12.77 2.89
N GLN A 96 -1.14 -13.77 3.39
CA GLN A 96 -0.78 -13.95 4.80
C GLN A 96 -1.97 -14.21 5.74
N PHE A 97 -2.99 -14.88 5.20
CA PHE A 97 -4.24 -15.22 5.87
C PHE A 97 -4.33 -16.71 6.27
N PRO A 98 -4.65 -17.08 7.54
CA PRO A 98 -4.43 -16.39 8.81
C PRO A 98 -3.24 -16.97 9.60
N GLY A 99 -2.52 -16.14 10.36
CA GLY A 99 -1.85 -16.56 11.60
C GLY A 99 -0.35 -16.92 11.56
N ASN A 100 0.33 -16.84 10.43
CA ASN A 100 1.78 -17.12 10.37
C ASN A 100 2.61 -15.86 10.68
N VAL A 101 2.37 -15.24 11.84
CA VAL A 101 3.16 -14.10 12.33
C VAL A 101 4.28 -14.65 13.20
N THR A 102 5.53 -14.35 12.86
CA THR A 102 6.69 -14.68 13.69
C THR A 102 7.39 -13.42 14.15
N ALA A 103 8.09 -13.48 15.29
CA ALA A 103 8.87 -12.34 15.79
C ALA A 103 9.84 -11.81 14.72
N ASP A 104 10.52 -12.71 14.02
CA ASP A 104 11.51 -12.40 12.99
C ASP A 104 10.93 -12.26 11.57
N GLY A 105 9.60 -12.39 11.43
CA GLY A 105 8.85 -12.35 10.17
C GLY A 105 9.39 -13.23 9.04
N HIS A 106 8.93 -14.47 8.92
CA HIS A 106 9.32 -15.35 7.82
C HIS A 106 8.58 -15.06 6.50
N ILE A 107 9.28 -15.22 5.37
CA ILE A 107 8.65 -15.17 4.06
C ILE A 107 7.73 -16.38 3.87
N ILE A 108 6.50 -16.11 3.44
CA ILE A 108 5.54 -17.10 2.96
C ILE A 108 5.29 -16.80 1.48
N VAL A 109 5.35 -17.85 0.65
CA VAL A 109 5.00 -17.75 -0.76
C VAL A 109 3.59 -18.27 -0.98
N GLU A 110 2.76 -17.47 -1.63
CA GLU A 110 1.36 -17.79 -1.84
C GLU A 110 0.92 -17.43 -3.26
N ASP A 111 0.01 -18.21 -3.82
CA ASP A 111 -0.62 -17.93 -5.11
C ASP A 111 -1.79 -16.95 -4.90
N LYS A 112 -1.48 -15.69 -4.58
CA LYS A 112 -2.48 -14.66 -4.19
C LYS A 112 -2.43 -13.38 -5.02
N GLY A 113 -1.57 -13.31 -6.03
CA GLY A 113 -1.45 -12.15 -6.89
C GLY A 113 -2.65 -12.00 -7.81
N ILE A 114 -3.01 -10.76 -8.07
CA ILE A 114 -4.10 -10.34 -8.95
C ILE A 114 -3.50 -9.57 -10.11
N ARG A 115 -3.95 -9.87 -11.33
CA ARG A 115 -3.64 -9.10 -12.53
C ARG A 115 -4.91 -8.48 -13.10
N LEU A 116 -4.90 -7.18 -13.32
CA LEU A 116 -5.95 -6.45 -14.00
C LEU A 116 -5.42 -5.94 -15.34
N GLN A 117 -6.07 -6.34 -16.43
CA GLN A 117 -5.72 -5.92 -17.78
C GLN A 117 -6.87 -5.15 -18.41
N SER A 118 -6.55 -4.11 -19.18
CA SER A 118 -7.50 -3.33 -19.96
C SER A 118 -7.04 -3.12 -21.39
N ASP A 119 -7.98 -3.02 -22.32
CA ASP A 119 -7.73 -2.63 -23.71
C ASP A 119 -7.57 -1.10 -23.89
N LEU A 120 -8.02 -0.30 -22.93
CA LEU A 120 -7.81 1.16 -22.88
C LEU A 120 -7.05 1.55 -21.60
N PRO A 121 -6.29 2.65 -21.60
CA PRO A 121 -5.54 3.08 -20.43
C PRO A 121 -6.49 3.55 -19.32
N VAL A 122 -6.46 2.92 -18.15
CA VAL A 122 -7.31 3.20 -16.98
C VAL A 122 -6.48 3.47 -15.73
N ALA A 123 -7.04 4.12 -14.71
CA ALA A 123 -6.45 4.16 -13.37
C ALA A 123 -7.10 3.12 -12.47
N VAL A 124 -6.32 2.50 -11.58
CA VAL A 124 -6.79 1.42 -10.70
C VAL A 124 -6.44 1.76 -9.25
N TYR A 125 -7.43 1.65 -8.36
CA TYR A 125 -7.25 1.71 -6.92
C TYR A 125 -7.70 0.38 -6.31
N ALA A 126 -6.95 -0.12 -5.34
CA ALA A 126 -7.36 -1.24 -4.52
C ALA A 126 -7.93 -0.69 -3.22
N HIS A 127 -9.12 -1.14 -2.84
CA HIS A 127 -9.79 -0.77 -1.58
C HIS A 127 -10.09 -2.04 -0.80
N ALA A 128 -9.75 -2.03 0.49
CA ALA A 128 -10.03 -3.14 1.39
C ALA A 128 -10.66 -2.63 2.68
N GLU A 129 -11.72 -3.33 3.10
CA GLU A 129 -12.31 -3.16 4.43
C GLU A 129 -11.71 -4.17 5.42
N ALA A 130 -11.40 -3.68 6.61
CA ALA A 130 -11.06 -4.48 7.77
C ALA A 130 -12.30 -5.20 8.31
N TYR A 131 -12.05 -6.20 9.17
CA TYR A 131 -13.11 -6.94 9.84
C TYR A 131 -14.23 -6.06 10.40
N GLY A 132 -15.48 -6.49 10.21
CA GLY A 132 -16.65 -5.82 10.79
C GLY A 132 -16.95 -4.43 10.21
N GLY A 133 -16.24 -4.02 9.16
CA GLY A 133 -16.39 -2.70 8.52
C GLY A 133 -15.92 -1.54 9.42
N TYR A 134 -15.09 -1.82 10.43
CA TYR A 134 -14.64 -0.80 11.37
C TYR A 134 -13.58 0.12 10.78
N SER A 135 -12.76 -0.36 9.85
CA SER A 135 -11.69 0.40 9.22
C SER A 135 -11.55 0.02 7.75
N THR A 136 -11.06 0.95 6.93
CA THR A 136 -10.83 0.72 5.50
C THR A 136 -9.58 1.48 5.09
N ASP A 137 -8.85 0.98 4.09
CA ASP A 137 -7.81 1.75 3.42
C ASP A 137 -7.83 1.49 1.91
N SER A 138 -7.21 2.37 1.16
CA SER A 138 -7.09 2.26 -0.30
C SER A 138 -5.74 2.75 -0.78
N PHE A 139 -5.19 2.04 -1.75
CA PHE A 139 -3.96 2.44 -2.42
C PHE A 139 -4.14 2.51 -3.93
N LEU A 140 -3.40 3.42 -4.55
CA LEU A 140 -3.23 3.44 -5.98
C LEU A 140 -2.44 2.20 -6.41
N VAL A 141 -2.95 1.47 -7.41
CA VAL A 141 -2.21 0.37 -8.02
C VAL A 141 -1.34 0.93 -9.14
N LEU A 142 -0.02 0.76 -9.01
CA LEU A 142 0.93 1.18 -10.03
C LEU A 142 0.80 0.31 -11.28
N PRO A 143 0.84 0.91 -12.48
CA PRO A 143 1.00 0.16 -13.72
C PRO A 143 2.21 -0.77 -13.69
N ALA A 144 2.09 -1.95 -14.31
CA ALA A 144 3.17 -2.92 -14.42
C ALA A 144 4.45 -2.31 -15.02
N ILE A 145 4.31 -1.39 -15.98
CA ILE A 145 5.41 -0.66 -16.63
C ILE A 145 6.16 0.32 -15.70
N HIS A 146 5.60 0.63 -14.53
CA HIS A 146 6.21 1.51 -13.51
C HIS A 146 6.61 0.76 -12.24
N LEU A 147 6.52 -0.56 -12.26
CA LEU A 147 7.13 -1.39 -11.23
C LEU A 147 8.65 -1.35 -11.36
N GLY A 148 9.33 -1.38 -10.23
CA GLY A 148 10.78 -1.37 -10.14
C GLY A 148 11.30 -2.61 -9.43
N MET A 149 12.58 -2.55 -9.07
CA MET A 149 13.32 -3.65 -8.47
C MET A 149 13.78 -3.36 -7.05
N GLN A 150 13.52 -2.16 -6.53
CA GLN A 150 13.96 -1.73 -5.20
C GLN A 150 12.91 -0.85 -4.55
N TYR A 151 12.54 -1.19 -3.31
CA TYR A 151 11.55 -0.50 -2.49
C TYR A 151 12.05 -0.45 -1.04
N VAL A 152 11.49 0.45 -0.24
CA VAL A 152 11.70 0.50 1.20
C VAL A 152 10.34 0.46 1.87
N ALA A 153 10.13 -0.50 2.77
CA ALA A 153 8.86 -0.68 3.45
C ALA A 153 8.56 0.48 4.40
N VAL A 154 7.27 0.80 4.50
CA VAL A 154 6.71 1.78 5.44
C VAL A 154 5.53 1.12 6.13
N THR A 155 5.61 1.04 7.45
CA THR A 155 4.59 0.43 8.31
C THR A 155 4.37 1.30 9.55
N SER A 156 3.38 0.95 10.36
CA SER A 156 3.06 1.73 11.55
C SER A 156 3.82 1.30 12.79
N THR A 157 4.03 2.27 13.67
CA THR A 157 4.44 2.02 15.05
C THR A 157 3.26 1.40 15.80
N GLN A 158 3.50 0.33 16.55
CA GLN A 158 2.48 -0.41 17.28
C GLN A 158 2.91 -0.61 18.74
N PRO A 159 1.97 -0.69 19.70
CA PRO A 159 2.25 -1.20 21.04
C PRO A 159 2.83 -2.62 20.97
N GLU A 160 3.80 -2.92 21.84
CA GLU A 160 4.48 -4.22 21.85
C GLU A 160 3.50 -5.41 21.97
N GLY A 161 3.72 -6.45 21.16
CA GLY A 161 3.05 -7.75 21.30
C GLY A 161 1.64 -7.84 20.73
N THR A 162 1.15 -6.81 20.03
CA THR A 162 -0.17 -6.83 19.39
C THR A 162 -0.08 -6.45 17.92
N ILE A 163 -0.73 -7.23 17.05
CA ILE A 163 -0.98 -6.95 15.62
C ILE A 163 0.29 -7.03 14.72
N ALA A 164 0.09 -7.26 13.42
CA ALA A 164 1.17 -7.48 12.47
C ALA A 164 1.34 -6.31 11.48
N ASN A 165 2.55 -5.75 11.45
CA ASN A 165 3.08 -5.02 10.30
C ASN A 165 3.34 -6.02 9.18
N MET A 166 3.07 -5.60 7.94
CA MET A 166 3.11 -6.49 6.78
C MET A 166 3.86 -5.89 5.61
N ILE A 167 4.51 -6.77 4.86
CA ILE A 167 5.04 -6.54 3.52
C ILE A 167 4.46 -7.63 2.63
N ALA A 168 3.96 -7.26 1.46
CA ALA A 168 3.57 -8.19 0.41
C ALA A 168 4.22 -7.78 -0.91
N VAL A 169 4.90 -8.73 -1.56
CA VAL A 169 5.55 -8.55 -2.86
C VAL A 169 4.90 -9.44 -3.89
N VAL A 170 4.34 -8.87 -4.96
CA VAL A 170 3.73 -9.60 -6.08
C VAL A 170 4.68 -9.59 -7.29
N ALA A 171 5.06 -10.77 -7.78
CA ALA A 171 5.92 -10.89 -8.95
C ALA A 171 5.14 -10.63 -10.25
N TYR A 172 5.69 -9.80 -11.13
CA TYR A 172 5.11 -9.57 -12.46
C TYR A 172 5.49 -10.68 -13.46
N GLN A 173 6.65 -11.31 -13.27
CA GLN A 173 7.23 -12.28 -14.19
C GLN A 173 7.70 -13.54 -13.46
N ASP A 174 7.82 -14.64 -14.22
CA ASP A 174 8.37 -15.89 -13.67
C ASP A 174 9.83 -15.76 -13.26
N ASN A 175 10.26 -16.58 -12.31
CA ASN A 175 11.64 -16.63 -11.81
C ASN A 175 12.14 -15.24 -11.35
N THR A 176 11.28 -14.48 -10.68
CA THR A 176 11.61 -13.23 -10.01
C THR A 176 12.22 -13.54 -8.66
N GLN A 177 13.52 -13.29 -8.49
CA GLN A 177 14.18 -13.40 -7.19
C GLN A 177 13.98 -12.10 -6.42
N VAL A 178 13.47 -12.18 -5.20
CA VAL A 178 13.21 -11.06 -4.31
C VAL A 178 13.93 -11.31 -2.98
N LYS A 179 14.58 -10.27 -2.46
CA LYS A 179 15.15 -10.21 -1.12
C LYS A 179 14.36 -9.21 -0.28
N ILE A 180 13.75 -9.67 0.81
CA ILE A 180 13.02 -8.87 1.81
C ILE A 180 13.87 -8.87 3.09
N GLY A 181 14.50 -7.74 3.41
CA GLY A 181 15.45 -7.67 4.52
C GLY A 181 16.62 -8.63 4.29
N THR A 182 16.75 -9.67 5.13
CA THR A 182 17.81 -10.69 5.03
C THR A 182 17.38 -11.94 4.26
N GLN A 183 16.09 -12.13 4.03
CA GLN A 183 15.53 -13.35 3.42
C GLN A 183 15.39 -13.21 1.91
N THR A 184 15.67 -14.27 1.16
CA THR A 184 15.57 -14.31 -0.30
C THR A 184 14.65 -15.43 -0.76
N VAL A 185 13.83 -15.16 -1.77
CA VAL A 185 12.86 -16.09 -2.32
C VAL A 185 12.78 -15.93 -3.84
N THR A 186 12.36 -16.99 -4.54
CA THR A 186 12.07 -16.93 -5.99
C THR A 186 10.57 -17.11 -6.19
N LEU A 187 9.98 -16.24 -6.98
CA LEU A 187 8.55 -16.16 -7.27
C LEU A 187 8.30 -16.38 -8.76
N ASN A 188 7.26 -17.13 -9.08
CA ASN A 188 6.67 -17.13 -10.41
C ASN A 188 5.67 -15.97 -10.57
N ALA A 189 5.24 -15.68 -11.80
CA ALA A 189 4.30 -14.59 -12.07
C ALA A 189 3.02 -14.77 -11.22
N LEU A 190 2.57 -13.66 -10.62
CA LEU A 190 1.44 -13.59 -9.68
C LEU A 190 1.61 -14.33 -8.35
N GLN A 191 2.76 -14.96 -8.09
CA GLN A 191 3.06 -15.38 -6.72
C GLN A 191 3.38 -14.17 -5.85
N VAL A 192 2.97 -14.27 -4.59
CA VAL A 192 3.16 -13.26 -3.57
C VAL A 192 4.13 -13.78 -2.52
N ALA A 193 5.17 -13.02 -2.20
CA ALA A 193 5.95 -13.19 -0.99
C ALA A 193 5.41 -12.25 0.09
N SER A 194 4.88 -12.80 1.18
CA SER A 194 4.39 -12.02 2.31
C SER A 194 5.25 -12.22 3.55
N VAL A 195 5.42 -11.15 4.34
CA VAL A 195 6.08 -11.16 5.65
C VAL A 195 5.20 -10.40 6.63
N ALA A 196 4.95 -10.99 7.80
CA ALA A 196 4.40 -10.27 8.95
C ALA A 196 5.33 -10.30 10.15
N SER A 197 5.36 -9.21 10.89
CA SER A 197 6.03 -9.13 12.18
C SER A 197 5.20 -8.31 13.17
N TYR A 198 5.33 -8.65 14.46
CA TYR A 198 4.89 -7.79 15.56
C TYR A 198 5.77 -6.54 15.72
N GLY A 199 6.98 -6.56 15.15
CA GLY A 199 7.88 -5.41 15.11
C GLY A 199 7.58 -4.46 13.97
N ASN A 200 8.13 -3.23 14.06
CA ASN A 200 8.08 -2.27 12.95
C ASN A 200 8.93 -2.79 11.78
N LEU A 201 8.35 -2.83 10.57
CA LEU A 201 9.05 -3.24 9.35
C LEU A 201 9.53 -2.04 8.52
N SER A 202 9.28 -0.80 8.98
CA SER A 202 9.72 0.42 8.30
C SER A 202 11.23 0.45 8.11
N GLY A 203 11.68 0.88 6.94
CA GLY A 203 13.09 0.85 6.56
C GLY A 203 13.57 -0.50 5.99
N THR A 204 12.76 -1.56 6.03
CA THR A 204 13.12 -2.84 5.40
C THR A 204 13.31 -2.66 3.90
N VAL A 205 14.53 -2.90 3.42
CA VAL A 205 14.85 -2.86 2.00
C VAL A 205 14.30 -4.11 1.32
N ILE A 206 13.56 -3.91 0.24
CA ILE A 206 13.04 -4.95 -0.63
C ILE A 206 13.72 -4.77 -1.98
N SER A 207 14.41 -5.81 -2.46
CA SER A 207 15.14 -5.76 -3.73
C SER A 207 14.89 -7.01 -4.57
N GLY A 208 15.06 -6.92 -5.88
CA GLY A 208 14.91 -8.09 -6.75
C GLY A 208 15.63 -7.95 -8.07
N ASN A 209 15.59 -9.02 -8.87
CA ASN A 209 16.27 -9.08 -10.18
C ASN A 209 15.35 -8.72 -11.37
N LYS A 210 14.05 -8.54 -11.14
CA LYS A 210 13.01 -8.21 -12.13
C LYS A 210 11.95 -7.32 -11.48
N PRO A 211 11.13 -6.58 -12.25
CA PRO A 211 10.05 -5.75 -11.70
C PRO A 211 9.02 -6.54 -10.88
N PHE A 212 8.62 -5.99 -9.73
CA PHE A 212 7.57 -6.54 -8.86
C PHE A 212 6.78 -5.42 -8.18
N GLY A 213 5.54 -5.70 -7.78
CA GLY A 213 4.76 -4.78 -6.94
C GLY A 213 5.08 -5.01 -5.47
N ALA A 214 5.22 -3.95 -4.68
CA ALA A 214 5.44 -4.05 -3.24
C ALA A 214 4.37 -3.24 -2.49
N ILE A 215 3.78 -3.85 -1.48
CA ILE A 215 2.74 -3.25 -0.64
C ILE A 215 3.20 -3.42 0.81
N SER A 216 3.04 -2.38 1.61
CA SER A 216 3.32 -2.45 3.04
C SER A 216 2.21 -1.79 3.85
N GLY A 217 2.19 -2.07 5.15
CA GLY A 217 1.26 -1.47 6.08
C GLY A 217 1.08 -2.35 7.31
N CYS A 218 -0.12 -2.36 7.86
CA CYS A 218 -0.43 -3.13 9.05
C CYS A 218 -1.91 -3.49 9.15
N THR A 219 -2.18 -4.59 9.86
CA THR A 219 -3.54 -5.06 10.10
C THR A 219 -4.34 -4.13 11.01
N CYS A 220 -3.65 -3.40 11.88
CA CYS A 220 -4.25 -2.53 12.91
C CYS A 220 -3.15 -1.58 13.45
N GLY A 221 -2.89 -0.51 12.70
CA GLY A 221 -1.96 0.56 13.02
C GLY A 221 -2.60 1.60 13.92
N PHE A 222 -1.91 1.93 15.01
CA PHE A 222 -2.42 2.88 16.00
C PHE A 222 -2.14 4.34 15.63
N GLY A 223 -1.25 4.57 14.66
CA GLY A 223 -0.70 5.89 14.38
C GLY A 223 -0.21 6.58 15.67
N ASN A 224 -0.23 7.91 15.67
CA ASN A 224 0.11 8.73 16.81
C ASN A 224 -0.96 9.83 16.93
N PRO A 225 -1.75 9.94 18.03
CA PRO A 225 -1.47 9.50 19.40
C PRO A 225 -2.09 8.15 19.89
N HIS A 226 -2.20 7.11 19.05
CA HIS A 226 -2.67 5.77 19.46
C HIS A 226 -4.15 5.69 19.91
N GLU A 227 -5.06 6.38 19.22
CA GLU A 227 -6.50 6.41 19.56
C GLU A 227 -7.32 5.40 18.74
N GLY A 228 -7.12 4.11 19.05
CA GLY A 228 -7.68 3.01 18.27
C GLY A 228 -6.74 2.62 17.13
N CYS A 229 -7.12 1.61 16.36
CA CYS A 229 -6.29 1.15 15.26
C CYS A 229 -7.06 1.05 13.96
N SER A 230 -6.33 1.23 12.86
CA SER A 230 -6.86 1.18 11.50
C SER A 230 -6.11 0.14 10.67
N TYR A 231 -6.80 -0.46 9.72
CA TYR A 231 -6.12 -1.15 8.63
C TYR A 231 -5.40 -0.10 7.80
N GLU A 232 -4.13 -0.36 7.48
CA GLU A 232 -3.31 0.55 6.69
C GLU A 232 -2.63 -0.25 5.60
N ALA A 233 -2.73 0.21 4.35
CA ALA A 233 -2.15 -0.45 3.19
C ALA A 233 -1.75 0.56 2.11
N VAL A 234 -0.48 0.54 1.73
CA VAL A 234 0.07 1.39 0.68
C VAL A 234 0.87 0.57 -0.31
N MET A 235 0.66 0.78 -1.61
CA MET A 235 1.58 0.29 -2.64
C MET A 235 2.80 1.20 -2.67
N LEU A 236 3.97 0.65 -2.40
CA LEU A 236 5.21 1.41 -2.36
C LEU A 236 5.61 1.87 -3.76
N LEU A 237 6.17 3.07 -3.86
CA LEU A 237 6.86 3.50 -5.07
C LEU A 237 8.25 2.86 -5.13
N PRO A 238 8.70 2.38 -6.31
CA PRO A 238 10.08 1.97 -6.44
C PRO A 238 11.00 3.17 -6.22
N GLY A 239 12.27 2.92 -5.85
CA GLY A 239 13.25 3.99 -5.63
C GLY A 239 13.40 4.95 -6.82
N SER A 240 13.15 4.50 -8.05
CA SER A 240 13.13 5.33 -9.25
C SER A 240 11.93 6.30 -9.35
N GLY A 241 10.88 6.07 -8.57
CA GLY A 241 9.70 6.93 -8.47
C GLY A 241 9.74 7.89 -7.28
N TRP A 242 10.83 7.89 -6.49
CA TRP A 242 11.01 8.81 -5.38
C TRP A 242 11.36 10.21 -5.89
N GLY A 243 11.10 11.23 -5.07
CA GLY A 243 11.33 12.62 -5.44
C GLY A 243 11.73 13.49 -4.27
N THR A 244 11.89 14.78 -4.57
CA THR A 244 12.49 15.76 -3.66
C THR A 244 11.53 16.87 -3.24
N GLN A 245 10.29 16.87 -3.73
CA GLN A 245 9.30 17.91 -3.48
C GLN A 245 7.90 17.31 -3.35
N PHE A 246 7.20 17.67 -2.28
CA PHE A 246 5.89 17.12 -1.91
C PHE A 246 4.99 18.21 -1.34
N ALA A 247 3.73 18.25 -1.77
CA ALA A 247 2.72 19.06 -1.10
C ALA A 247 2.15 18.26 0.08
N ALA A 248 2.58 18.57 1.31
CA ALA A 248 2.02 17.98 2.51
C ALA A 248 0.72 18.71 2.86
N ILE A 249 -0.41 17.99 2.85
CA ILE A 249 -1.72 18.54 3.16
C ILE A 249 -2.34 17.69 4.28
N PRO A 250 -2.57 18.27 5.48
CA PRO A 250 -3.24 17.55 6.55
C PRO A 250 -4.61 17.01 6.14
N LEU A 251 -4.99 15.88 6.74
CA LEU A 251 -6.34 15.33 6.54
C LEU A 251 -7.39 16.35 6.99
N MET A 252 -8.58 16.27 6.39
CA MET A 252 -9.67 17.20 6.66
C MET A 252 -9.93 17.32 8.16
N TYR A 253 -10.13 18.55 8.65
CA TYR A 253 -10.32 18.91 10.06
C TYR A 253 -9.08 18.85 10.97
N LEU A 254 -7.93 18.44 10.46
CA LEU A 254 -6.67 18.52 11.21
C LEU A 254 -5.86 19.77 10.83
N SER A 255 -5.29 20.44 11.83
CA SER A 255 -4.33 21.53 11.60
C SER A 255 -2.93 21.03 11.24
N THR A 256 -2.62 19.79 11.63
CA THR A 256 -1.36 19.10 11.34
C THR A 256 -1.62 17.61 11.12
N ASN A 257 -0.72 16.92 10.41
CA ASN A 257 -0.78 15.48 10.22
C ASN A 257 0.60 14.86 10.41
N TRP A 258 0.63 13.57 10.73
CA TRP A 258 1.88 12.82 10.78
C TRP A 258 2.30 12.38 9.38
N TYR A 259 3.61 12.38 9.16
CA TYR A 259 4.22 11.90 7.94
C TYR A 259 5.40 11.02 8.31
N GLN A 260 5.56 9.92 7.59
CA GLN A 260 6.74 9.07 7.66
C GLN A 260 7.56 9.26 6.39
N VAL A 261 8.87 9.41 6.56
CA VAL A 261 9.82 9.55 5.46
C VAL A 261 10.87 8.45 5.53
N VAL A 262 11.21 7.88 4.38
CA VAL A 262 12.31 6.93 4.19
C VAL A 262 13.31 7.46 3.17
N ALA A 263 14.59 7.15 3.39
CA ALA A 263 15.69 7.56 2.52
C ALA A 263 16.56 6.37 2.09
N ASN A 264 17.16 6.47 0.90
CA ASN A 264 18.13 5.50 0.37
C ASN A 264 19.54 6.10 0.26
N THR A 265 19.69 7.37 0.65
CA THR A 265 20.94 8.15 0.58
C THR A 265 21.26 8.68 1.96
N ASN A 266 22.52 8.55 2.39
CA ASN A 266 22.98 9.05 3.68
C ASN A 266 22.92 10.58 3.75
N ASN A 267 22.78 11.13 4.97
CA ASN A 267 22.70 12.58 5.19
C ASN A 267 21.61 13.27 4.36
N THR A 268 20.45 12.62 4.22
CA THR A 268 19.28 13.22 3.58
C THR A 268 18.59 14.16 4.56
N ILE A 269 18.48 15.42 4.18
CA ILE A 269 17.85 16.49 4.96
C ILE A 269 16.47 16.72 4.35
N VAL A 270 15.44 16.67 5.19
CA VAL A 270 14.05 16.94 4.83
C VAL A 270 13.61 18.21 5.54
N SER A 271 13.03 19.13 4.77
CA SER A 271 12.62 20.45 5.25
C SER A 271 11.17 20.75 4.87
N ALA A 272 10.41 21.34 5.79
CA ALA A 272 9.08 21.89 5.53
C ALA A 272 9.18 23.43 5.56
N GLU A 273 8.81 24.10 4.47
CA GLU A 273 8.93 25.57 4.33
C GLU A 273 10.33 26.09 4.72
N GLY A 274 11.38 25.38 4.27
CA GLY A 274 12.78 25.72 4.56
C GLY A 274 13.28 25.37 5.97
N THR A 275 12.41 24.91 6.88
CA THR A 275 12.81 24.46 8.22
C THR A 275 13.09 22.97 8.21
N THR A 276 14.28 22.54 8.66
CA THR A 276 14.62 21.11 8.75
C THR A 276 13.68 20.40 9.73
N VAL A 277 12.98 19.38 9.26
CA VAL A 277 12.09 18.53 10.07
C VAL A 277 12.67 17.14 10.33
N ALA A 278 13.59 16.68 9.47
CA ALA A 278 14.30 15.42 9.67
C ALA A 278 15.69 15.42 9.02
N THR A 279 16.60 14.63 9.58
CA THR A 279 17.85 14.22 8.94
C THR A 279 17.93 12.70 9.05
N ILE A 280 18.13 12.03 7.92
CA ILE A 280 17.90 10.60 7.75
C ILE A 280 19.03 9.98 6.95
N ASN A 281 19.50 8.79 7.36
CA ASN A 281 20.46 8.02 6.59
C ASN A 281 19.76 7.00 5.68
N ALA A 282 20.53 6.38 4.77
CA ALA A 282 20.02 5.31 3.93
C ALA A 282 19.51 4.14 4.79
N GLY A 283 18.28 3.68 4.51
CA GLY A 283 17.64 2.60 5.25
C GLY A 283 17.02 3.02 6.59
N GLU A 284 17.19 4.27 7.01
CA GLU A 284 16.49 4.83 8.16
C GLU A 284 15.13 5.42 7.74
N TYR A 285 14.23 5.50 8.70
CA TYR A 285 12.97 6.24 8.59
C TYR A 285 12.84 7.25 9.74
N ARG A 286 12.03 8.28 9.52
CA ARG A 286 11.63 9.25 10.55
C ARG A 286 10.17 9.62 10.41
N GLU A 287 9.54 9.90 11.54
CA GLU A 287 8.19 10.46 11.59
C GLU A 287 8.27 11.91 12.06
N PHE A 288 7.43 12.76 11.49
CA PHE A 288 7.29 14.16 11.92
C PHE A 288 5.86 14.64 11.69
N GLN A 289 5.47 15.66 12.44
CA GLN A 289 4.13 16.25 12.37
C GLN A 289 4.23 17.68 11.86
N ILE A 290 3.51 17.99 10.78
CA ILE A 290 3.50 19.33 10.16
C ILE A 290 2.09 19.70 9.69
N GLY A 291 1.86 21.02 9.55
CA GLY A 291 0.68 21.57 8.88
C GLY A 291 0.78 21.45 7.36
N ALA A 292 -0.05 22.24 6.66
CA ALA A 292 0.08 22.37 5.21
C ALA A 292 1.42 23.04 4.88
N ALA A 293 2.24 22.39 4.05
CA ALA A 293 3.58 22.85 3.71
C ALA A 293 4.09 22.22 2.41
N LEU A 294 4.98 22.93 1.71
CA LEU A 294 5.89 22.32 0.76
C LEU A 294 7.02 21.63 1.53
N VAL A 295 7.07 20.31 1.40
CA VAL A 295 8.18 19.49 1.92
C VAL A 295 9.19 19.30 0.81
N THR A 296 10.46 19.55 1.13
CA THR A 296 11.60 19.42 0.22
C THR A 296 12.69 18.55 0.83
N SER A 297 13.48 17.89 0.00
CA SER A 297 14.66 17.15 0.43
C SER A 297 15.84 17.33 -0.52
N ASN A 298 17.07 17.22 0.01
CA ASN A 298 18.29 17.32 -0.80
C ASN A 298 18.60 16.05 -1.62
N ASN A 299 17.96 14.93 -1.31
CA ASN A 299 18.02 13.67 -2.06
C ASN A 299 16.61 13.08 -2.21
N PRO A 300 16.34 12.24 -3.22
CA PRO A 300 15.05 11.59 -3.38
C PRO A 300 14.64 10.77 -2.13
N VAL A 301 13.40 10.95 -1.70
CA VAL A 301 12.79 10.22 -0.57
C VAL A 301 11.42 9.70 -0.98
N GLN A 302 10.87 8.80 -0.16
CA GLN A 302 9.44 8.52 -0.17
C GLN A 302 8.83 9.12 1.09
N LEU A 303 7.83 9.99 0.90
CA LEU A 303 7.05 10.60 1.97
C LEU A 303 5.64 10.00 1.96
N ILE A 304 5.21 9.46 3.09
CA ILE A 304 3.89 8.85 3.26
C ILE A 304 3.15 9.56 4.38
N GLN A 305 1.91 9.95 4.10
CA GLN A 305 1.00 10.45 5.13
C GLN A 305 0.55 9.28 6.01
N ILE A 306 0.70 9.42 7.32
CA ILE A 306 0.26 8.42 8.31
C ILE A 306 -0.67 9.07 9.35
N GLY A 307 -1.54 8.30 9.98
CA GLY A 307 -2.35 8.76 11.11
C GLY A 307 -3.85 8.79 10.85
N GLN A 308 -4.60 8.80 11.95
CA GLN A 308 -6.04 8.56 12.01
C GLN A 308 -6.79 9.88 12.27
N VAL A 309 -7.97 10.01 11.66
CA VAL A 309 -8.95 11.06 12.03
C VAL A 309 -10.05 10.41 12.86
N SER A 310 -10.23 10.89 14.09
CA SER A 310 -11.38 10.50 14.93
C SER A 310 -12.47 11.56 14.77
N PHE A 311 -13.61 11.15 14.21
CA PHE A 311 -14.81 11.99 14.19
C PHE A 311 -15.56 11.75 15.50
N LYS A 312 -15.69 12.78 16.33
CA LYS A 312 -16.59 12.78 17.51
C LYS A 312 -18.01 13.15 17.11
#